data_AF-A0A435HQX3-F1
#
_entry.id   AF-A0A435HQX3-F1
#
_cell.length_a   1.000
_cell.length_b   1.000
_cell.length_c   1.000
_cell.angle_alpha   90.00
_cell.angle_beta   90.00
_cell.angle_gamma   90.00
#
_symmetry.space_group_name_H-M   'P 1'
#
loop_
_entity.id
_entity.type
_entity.pdbx_description
1 polymer ?
#
loop_
_entity_poly.entity_id
_entity_poly.type
_entity_poly.pdbx_seq_one_letter_code
_entity_poly.pdbx_strand_id
1 'polypeptide(L)'
;GSAIGALLATIVPGDILRAALPIVLIAIALYFAFKPNMNDVDRAERLSPFLFGLTLVPAIGFYDGLFGPGAGSFYMLAFVALAGYGVLKATAHTKLLNFASNIGGFIVFAAFGVVYWKIGLMMGVAQFLGARVGASLAMRIGARLIKPLLVIVCLALAVKLLADPANPLRALIGV
;
A
#
# COMPACT_ATOMS: atom_id res chain seq x y z
N GLY A 1 -2.50 3.03 15.57
CA GLY A 1 -1.69 3.38 14.40
C GLY A 1 -2.52 4.19 13.41
N SER A 2 -3.20 3.51 12.48
CA SER A 2 -3.85 4.16 11.33
C SER A 2 -4.84 5.27 11.66
N ALA A 3 -5.72 5.07 12.65
CA ALA A 3 -6.65 6.13 13.06
C ALA A 3 -5.94 7.44 13.46
N ILE A 4 -4.79 7.34 14.15
CA ILE A 4 -3.98 8.50 14.54
C ILE A 4 -3.28 9.11 13.32
N GLY A 5 -2.79 8.28 12.40
CA GLY A 5 -2.20 8.74 11.14
C GLY A 5 -3.20 9.47 10.25
N ALA A 6 -4.41 8.94 10.14
CA ALA A 6 -5.52 9.56 9.41
C ALA A 6 -5.98 10.87 10.08
N LEU A 7 -6.01 10.92 11.43
CA LEU A 7 -6.27 12.16 12.16
C LEU A 7 -5.19 13.21 11.88
N LEU A 8 -3.93 12.80 11.79
CA LEU A 8 -2.86 13.71 11.41
C LEU A 8 -3.03 14.20 9.95
N ALA A 9 -3.46 13.32 9.04
CA ALA A 9 -3.74 13.69 7.66
C ALA A 9 -4.87 14.73 7.54
N THR A 10 -5.85 14.76 8.44
CA THR A 10 -6.93 15.75 8.40
C THR A 10 -6.52 17.14 8.91
N ILE A 11 -5.43 17.23 9.70
CA ILE A 11 -4.94 18.51 10.23
C ILE A 11 -3.74 19.07 9.45
N VAL A 12 -3.01 18.23 8.72
CA VAL A 12 -1.86 18.65 7.92
C VAL A 12 -2.33 19.29 6.60
N PRO A 13 -1.78 20.47 6.20
CA PRO A 13 -2.06 21.08 4.91
C PRO A 13 -1.82 20.12 3.74
N GLY A 14 -2.79 20.03 2.82
CA GLY A 14 -2.74 19.12 1.68
C GLY A 14 -1.53 19.32 0.77
N ASP A 15 -0.98 20.53 0.69
CA ASP A 15 0.21 20.83 -0.12
C ASP A 15 1.47 20.16 0.44
N ILE A 16 1.60 20.06 1.77
CA ILE A 16 2.71 19.35 2.42
C ILE A 16 2.61 17.86 2.13
N LEU A 17 1.41 17.27 2.24
CA LEU A 17 1.16 15.87 1.90
C LEU A 17 1.50 15.57 0.44
N ARG A 18 1.07 16.44 -0.49
CA ARG A 18 1.37 16.32 -1.92
C ARG A 18 2.86 16.43 -2.23
N ALA A 19 3.59 17.32 -1.56
CA ALA A 19 5.04 17.47 -1.73
C ALA A 19 5.82 16.30 -1.10
N ALA A 20 5.36 15.77 0.04
CA ALA A 20 5.99 14.64 0.72
C ALA A 20 5.78 13.30 -0.01
N LEU A 21 4.62 13.11 -0.64
CA LEU A 21 4.23 11.83 -1.25
C LEU A 21 5.25 11.29 -2.27
N PRO A 22 5.75 12.06 -3.27
CA PRO A 22 6.78 11.58 -4.18
C PRO A 22 8.07 11.17 -3.48
N ILE A 23 8.50 11.93 -2.46
CA ILE A 23 9.73 11.65 -1.69
C ILE A 23 9.59 10.31 -0.97
N VAL A 24 8.44 10.10 -0.30
CA VAL A 24 8.12 8.84 0.39
C VAL A 24 8.09 7.67 -0.60
N LEU A 25 7.48 7.84 -1.77
CA LEU A 25 7.42 6.81 -2.81
C LEU A 25 8.80 6.44 -3.35
N ILE A 26 9.67 7.42 -3.60
CA ILE A 26 11.05 7.20 -4.03
C ILE A 26 11.83 6.46 -2.94
N ALA A 27 11.72 6.90 -1.67
CA ALA A 27 12.38 6.24 -0.55
C ALA A 27 11.94 4.76 -0.42
N ILE A 28 10.65 4.47 -0.59
CA ILE A 28 10.12 3.10 -0.64
C ILE A 28 10.73 2.34 -1.80
N ALA A 29 10.69 2.89 -3.01
CA ALA A 29 11.20 2.23 -4.21
C ALA A 29 12.68 1.86 -4.05
N LEU A 30 13.51 2.78 -3.56
CA LEU A 30 14.92 2.54 -3.27
C LEU A 30 15.09 1.46 -2.21
N TYR A 31 14.37 1.56 -1.09
CA TYR A 31 14.41 0.56 -0.04
C TYR A 31 14.11 -0.85 -0.57
N PHE A 32 13.09 -1.00 -1.44
CA PHE A 32 12.76 -2.30 -2.04
C PHE A 32 13.76 -2.76 -3.11
N ALA A 33 14.34 -1.83 -3.88
CA ALA A 33 15.35 -2.15 -4.88
C ALA A 33 16.64 -2.70 -4.26
N PHE A 34 17.03 -2.19 -3.09
CA PHE A 34 18.25 -2.62 -2.39
C PHE A 34 18.00 -3.76 -1.39
N LYS A 35 16.75 -4.19 -1.19
CA LYS A 35 16.47 -5.24 -0.21
C LYS A 35 16.84 -6.62 -0.77
N PRO A 36 17.61 -7.45 -0.04
CA PRO A 36 17.92 -8.81 -0.46
C PRO A 36 16.69 -9.71 -0.53
N ASN A 37 16.73 -10.68 -1.45
CA ASN A 37 15.68 -11.67 -1.67
C ASN A 37 15.32 -12.42 -0.38
N MET A 38 14.02 -12.56 -0.13
CA MET A 38 13.48 -13.22 1.06
C MET A 38 13.11 -14.66 0.72
N ASN A 39 13.56 -15.59 1.57
CA ASN A 39 13.27 -17.01 1.44
C ASN A 39 12.05 -17.37 2.28
N ASP A 40 11.30 -18.40 1.90
CA ASP A 40 10.05 -18.82 2.54
C ASP A 40 10.24 -19.66 3.81
N VAL A 41 11.48 -19.72 4.34
CA VAL A 41 11.82 -20.52 5.51
C VAL A 41 11.73 -19.64 6.75
N ASP A 42 10.95 -20.08 7.75
CA ASP A 42 10.90 -19.45 9.07
C ASP A 42 12.32 -19.36 9.67
N ARG A 43 12.65 -18.23 10.28
CA ARG A 43 13.95 -17.97 10.93
C ARG A 43 13.74 -17.66 12.41
N ALA A 44 14.82 -17.70 13.18
CA ALA A 44 14.80 -17.28 14.57
C ALA A 44 14.24 -15.84 14.70
N GLU A 45 13.26 -15.68 15.58
CA GLU A 45 12.66 -14.39 15.88
C GLU A 45 13.72 -13.44 16.45
N ARG A 46 13.82 -12.23 15.89
CA ARG A 46 14.72 -11.18 16.40
C ARG A 46 14.05 -10.29 17.43
N LEU A 47 12.71 -10.25 17.40
CA LEU A 47 11.89 -9.47 18.32
C LEU A 47 10.73 -10.34 18.80
N SER A 48 10.42 -10.29 20.10
CA SER A 48 9.26 -10.99 20.65
C SER A 48 7.98 -10.55 19.93
N PRO A 49 7.04 -11.47 19.61
CA PRO A 49 5.78 -11.15 18.95
C PRO A 49 4.95 -10.08 19.68
N PHE A 50 5.04 -10.05 21.01
CA PHE A 50 4.38 -9.04 21.83
C PHE A 50 4.95 -7.63 21.59
N LEU A 51 6.28 -7.50 21.64
CA LEU A 51 6.95 -6.21 21.42
C LEU A 51 6.77 -5.74 19.97
N PHE A 52 6.80 -6.68 19.02
CA PHE A 52 6.54 -6.41 17.60
C PHE A 52 5.12 -5.86 17.39
N GLY A 53 4.12 -6.51 17.97
CA GLY A 53 2.71 -6.10 17.90
C GLY A 53 2.44 -4.77 18.59
N LEU A 54 3.18 -4.44 19.64
CA LEU A 54 3.01 -3.19 20.39
C LEU A 54 3.69 -1.99 19.70
N THR A 55 4.76 -2.20 18.94
CA THR A 55 5.61 -1.11 18.42
C THR A 55 5.50 -0.96 16.90
N LEU A 56 5.97 -1.95 16.15
CA LEU A 56 6.06 -1.90 14.68
C LEU A 56 4.70 -1.91 14.01
N VAL A 57 3.76 -2.74 14.49
CA VAL A 57 2.44 -2.83 13.88
C VAL A 57 1.67 -1.50 13.97
N PRO A 58 1.61 -0.80 15.13
CA PRO A 58 1.02 0.52 15.24
C PRO A 58 1.77 1.60 14.47
N ALA A 59 3.12 1.55 14.41
CA ALA A 59 3.94 2.52 13.68
C ALA A 59 3.71 2.43 12.17
N ILE A 60 3.76 1.23 11.59
CA ILE A 60 3.45 1.00 10.18
C ILE A 60 1.98 1.38 9.91
N GLY A 61 1.08 1.06 10.84
CA GLY A 61 -0.32 1.45 10.72
C GLY A 61 -0.51 2.96 10.71
N PHE A 62 0.23 3.70 11.54
CA PHE A 62 0.22 5.16 11.54
C PHE A 62 0.68 5.72 10.18
N TYR A 63 1.77 5.19 9.64
CA TYR A 63 2.21 5.52 8.28
C TYR A 63 1.14 5.22 7.21
N ASP A 64 0.48 4.06 7.33
CA ASP A 64 -0.58 3.64 6.40
C ASP A 64 -1.78 4.60 6.43
N GLY A 65 -2.19 5.04 7.63
CA GLY A 65 -3.28 6.01 7.78
C GLY A 65 -2.95 7.41 7.29
N LEU A 66 -1.66 7.82 7.35
CA LEU A 66 -1.21 9.14 6.94
C LEU A 66 -0.96 9.23 5.43
N PHE A 67 -0.22 8.25 4.88
CA PHE A 67 0.17 8.23 3.48
C PHE A 67 -0.50 7.07 2.74
N GLY A 68 -0.28 5.83 3.18
CA GLY A 68 -0.85 4.60 2.60
C GLY A 68 0.06 3.77 1.68
N PRO A 69 0.83 4.35 0.72
CA PRO A 69 1.59 3.57 -0.24
C PRO A 69 2.60 2.62 0.39
N GLY A 70 2.64 1.37 -0.07
CA GLY A 70 3.66 0.41 0.36
C GLY A 70 3.51 -0.12 1.79
N ALA A 71 2.48 0.28 2.54
CA ALA A 71 2.28 -0.17 3.93
C ALA A 71 2.18 -1.69 4.07
N GLY A 72 1.44 -2.34 3.16
CA GLY A 72 1.39 -3.81 3.10
C GLY A 72 2.77 -4.42 2.92
N SER A 73 3.58 -3.85 2.03
CA SER A 73 4.94 -4.31 1.86
C SER A 73 5.74 -4.11 3.15
N PHE A 74 5.65 -2.96 3.82
CA PHE A 74 6.32 -2.75 5.12
C PHE A 74 5.92 -3.75 6.20
N TYR A 75 4.62 -4.04 6.34
CA TYR A 75 4.16 -5.10 7.26
C TYR A 75 4.81 -6.43 6.95
N MET A 76 4.84 -6.84 5.68
CA MET A 76 5.41 -8.13 5.28
C MET A 76 6.90 -8.19 5.59
N LEU A 77 7.64 -7.13 5.28
CA LEU A 77 9.07 -7.07 5.57
C LEU A 77 9.36 -7.08 7.06
N ALA A 78 8.54 -6.40 7.86
CA ALA A 78 8.68 -6.38 9.31
C ALA A 78 8.45 -7.79 9.89
N PHE A 79 7.42 -8.50 9.43
CA PHE A 79 7.19 -9.89 9.84
C PHE A 79 8.34 -10.83 9.44
N VAL A 80 8.83 -10.74 8.19
CA VAL A 80 9.92 -11.60 7.72
C VAL A 80 11.25 -11.28 8.41
N ALA A 81 11.56 -9.99 8.60
CA ALA A 81 12.86 -9.59 9.12
C ALA A 81 12.98 -9.64 10.65
N LEU A 82 11.87 -9.41 11.36
CA LEU A 82 11.89 -9.20 12.82
C LEU A 82 11.10 -10.27 13.58
N ALA A 83 9.93 -10.66 13.09
CA ALA A 83 9.13 -11.74 13.68
C ALA A 83 9.53 -13.14 13.18
N GLY A 84 10.51 -13.25 12.27
CA GLY A 84 11.04 -14.53 11.80
C GLY A 84 10.09 -15.35 10.92
N TYR A 85 8.96 -14.78 10.49
CA TYR A 85 7.97 -15.52 9.70
C TYR A 85 8.43 -15.74 8.27
N GLY A 86 8.16 -16.91 7.73
CA GLY A 86 8.25 -17.24 6.31
C GLY A 86 7.35 -16.31 5.50
N VAL A 87 7.71 -16.12 4.23
CA VAL A 87 7.06 -15.14 3.34
C VAL A 87 5.56 -15.42 3.20
N LEU A 88 5.15 -16.69 3.16
CA LEU A 88 3.74 -17.09 3.11
C LEU A 88 2.98 -16.61 4.36
N LYS A 89 3.47 -16.95 5.56
CA LYS A 89 2.85 -16.59 6.84
C LYS A 89 2.86 -15.07 7.05
N ALA A 90 3.97 -14.41 6.74
CA ALA A 90 4.10 -12.96 6.79
C ALA A 90 3.09 -12.27 5.87
N THR A 91 2.87 -12.80 4.66
CA THR A 91 1.91 -12.25 3.69
C THR A 91 0.49 -12.37 4.21
N ALA A 92 0.11 -13.50 4.82
CA ALA A 92 -1.22 -13.68 5.40
C ALA A 92 -1.51 -12.64 6.51
N HIS A 93 -0.60 -12.51 7.48
CA HIS A 93 -0.75 -11.52 8.57
C HIS A 93 -0.75 -10.08 8.05
N THR A 94 0.10 -9.79 7.08
CA THR A 94 0.17 -8.49 6.41
C THR A 94 -1.17 -8.09 5.80
N LYS A 95 -1.83 -8.99 5.09
CA LYS A 95 -3.12 -8.68 4.44
C LYS A 95 -4.19 -8.35 5.48
N LEU A 96 -4.20 -9.07 6.60
CA LEU A 96 -5.12 -8.79 7.71
C LEU A 96 -4.83 -7.43 8.35
N LEU A 97 -3.57 -7.12 8.65
CA LEU A 97 -3.20 -5.84 9.26
C LEU A 97 -3.48 -4.66 8.34
N ASN A 98 -3.17 -4.80 7.05
CA ASN A 98 -3.44 -3.79 6.04
C ASN A 98 -4.96 -3.54 5.89
N PHE A 99 -5.78 -4.59 5.99
CA PHE A 99 -7.23 -4.42 6.03
C PHE A 99 -7.69 -3.65 7.29
N ALA A 100 -7.16 -4.02 8.46
CA ALA A 100 -7.50 -3.36 9.72
C ALA A 100 -7.07 -1.89 9.75
N SER A 101 -5.88 -1.56 9.23
CA SER A 101 -5.39 -0.19 9.13
C SER A 101 -6.22 0.64 8.15
N ASN A 102 -6.60 0.09 6.99
CA ASN A 102 -7.49 0.77 6.05
C ASN A 102 -8.86 1.06 6.68
N ILE A 103 -9.45 0.11 7.40
CA ILE A 103 -10.70 0.34 8.15
C ILE A 103 -10.51 1.46 9.18
N GLY A 104 -9.41 1.42 9.94
CA GLY A 104 -9.12 2.45 10.94
C GLY A 104 -9.02 3.85 10.33
N GLY A 105 -8.35 3.99 9.19
CA GLY A 105 -8.25 5.26 8.46
C GLY A 105 -9.60 5.69 7.88
N PHE A 106 -10.33 4.75 7.27
CA PHE A 106 -11.66 5.01 6.72
C PHE A 106 -12.65 5.52 7.78
N ILE A 107 -12.69 4.92 8.97
CA ILE A 107 -13.56 5.37 10.06
C ILE A 107 -13.26 6.81 10.45
N VAL A 108 -11.97 7.17 10.54
CA VAL A 108 -11.57 8.55 10.88
C VAL A 108 -11.95 9.53 9.77
N PHE A 109 -11.63 9.24 8.51
CA PHE A 109 -12.02 10.11 7.41
C PHE A 109 -13.54 10.24 7.26
N ALA A 110 -14.28 9.16 7.50
CA ALA A 110 -15.74 9.18 7.50
C ALA A 110 -16.29 10.04 8.65
N ALA A 111 -15.73 9.94 9.86
CA ALA A 111 -16.11 10.75 11.01
C ALA A 111 -15.83 12.24 10.81
N PHE A 112 -14.76 12.59 10.08
CA PHE A 112 -14.42 13.96 9.71
C PHE A 112 -15.25 14.51 8.54
N GLY A 113 -16.10 13.70 7.90
CA GLY A 113 -16.98 14.15 6.82
C GLY A 113 -16.27 14.48 5.51
N VAL A 114 -14.99 14.14 5.36
CA VAL A 114 -14.18 14.42 4.16
C VAL A 114 -14.36 13.37 3.05
N VAL A 115 -15.20 12.36 3.29
CA VAL A 115 -15.44 11.24 2.35
C VAL A 115 -16.50 11.63 1.32
N TYR A 116 -16.10 11.62 0.05
CA TYR A 116 -17.02 11.72 -1.08
C TYR A 116 -17.75 10.38 -1.31
N TRP A 117 -18.84 10.17 -0.58
CA TRP A 117 -19.58 8.89 -0.54
C TRP A 117 -19.96 8.32 -1.91
N LYS A 118 -20.42 9.16 -2.85
CA LYS A 118 -20.78 8.70 -4.20
C LYS A 118 -19.57 8.11 -4.93
N ILE A 119 -18.45 8.83 -4.92
CA ILE A 119 -17.20 8.40 -5.57
C ILE A 119 -16.62 7.19 -4.84
N GLY A 120 -16.55 7.24 -3.51
CA GLY A 120 -16.03 6.15 -2.68
C GLY A 120 -16.79 4.85 -2.85
N LEU A 121 -18.12 4.90 -2.93
CA LEU A 121 -18.95 3.70 -3.14
C LEU A 121 -18.74 3.12 -4.55
N MET A 122 -18.69 3.96 -5.60
CA MET A 122 -18.39 3.50 -6.95
C MET A 122 -17.01 2.84 -7.04
N MET A 123 -16.00 3.45 -6.39
CA MET A 123 -14.66 2.86 -6.28
C MET A 123 -14.69 1.52 -5.54
N GLY A 124 -15.41 1.44 -4.42
CA GLY A 124 -15.55 0.21 -3.64
C GLY A 124 -16.17 -0.94 -4.45
N VAL A 125 -17.25 -0.67 -5.19
CA VAL A 125 -17.90 -1.66 -6.06
C VAL A 125 -16.95 -2.11 -7.18
N ALA A 126 -16.29 -1.16 -7.86
CA ALA A 126 -15.33 -1.48 -8.91
C ALA A 126 -14.16 -2.33 -8.38
N GLN A 127 -13.65 -2.00 -7.19
CA GLN A 127 -12.55 -2.72 -6.56
C GLN A 127 -12.97 -4.14 -6.12
N PHE A 128 -14.18 -4.30 -5.58
CA PHE A 128 -14.72 -5.61 -5.21
C PHE A 128 -14.90 -6.52 -6.44
N LEU A 129 -15.51 -6.00 -7.51
CA LEU A 129 -15.68 -6.72 -8.77
C LEU A 129 -14.32 -7.08 -9.39
N GLY A 130 -13.39 -6.12 -9.46
CA GLY A 130 -12.05 -6.34 -9.96
C GLY A 130 -11.28 -7.39 -9.16
N ALA A 131 -11.39 -7.37 -7.83
CA ALA A 131 -10.76 -8.37 -6.96
C ALA A 131 -11.32 -9.77 -7.19
N ARG A 132 -12.65 -9.90 -7.33
CA ARG A 132 -13.32 -11.20 -7.56
C ARG A 132 -12.95 -11.79 -8.93
N VAL A 133 -12.97 -10.97 -9.97
CA VAL A 133 -12.56 -11.39 -11.32
C VAL A 133 -11.08 -11.73 -11.34
N GLY A 134 -10.22 -10.87 -10.78
CA GLY A 134 -8.77 -11.09 -10.73
C GLY A 134 -8.39 -12.36 -9.96
N ALA A 135 -8.99 -12.60 -8.79
CA ALA A 135 -8.77 -13.82 -8.01
C ALA A 135 -9.25 -15.07 -8.75
N SER A 136 -10.44 -15.03 -9.35
CA SER A 136 -10.97 -16.17 -10.13
C SER A 136 -10.07 -16.50 -11.33
N LEU A 137 -9.60 -15.48 -12.03
CA LEU A 137 -8.74 -15.64 -13.20
C LEU A 137 -7.34 -16.14 -12.82
N ALA A 138 -6.77 -15.64 -11.72
CA ALA A 138 -5.50 -16.11 -11.17
C ALA A 138 -5.56 -17.59 -10.74
N MET A 139 -6.67 -18.02 -10.13
CA MET A 139 -6.88 -19.43 -9.75
C MET A 139 -7.06 -20.35 -10.96
N ARG A 140 -7.69 -19.87 -12.05
CA ARG A 140 -7.95 -20.66 -13.26
C ARG A 140 -6.75 -20.78 -14.19
N ILE A 141 -6.03 -19.68 -14.44
CA ILE A 141 -4.99 -19.59 -15.47
C ILE A 141 -3.58 -19.62 -14.86
N GLY A 142 -3.46 -19.43 -13.54
CA GLY A 142 -2.21 -19.44 -12.82
C GLY A 142 -1.34 -18.20 -13.10
N ALA A 143 -0.10 -18.24 -12.60
CA ALA A 143 0.83 -17.10 -12.63
C ALA A 143 1.24 -16.63 -14.06
N ARG A 144 0.96 -17.44 -15.09
CA ARG A 144 1.28 -17.11 -16.50
C ARG A 144 0.52 -15.90 -17.01
N LEU A 145 -0.68 -15.62 -16.49
CA LEU A 145 -1.46 -14.43 -16.87
C LEU A 145 -1.09 -13.19 -16.06
N ILE A 146 -0.62 -13.38 -14.83
CA ILE A 146 -0.35 -12.28 -13.89
C ILE A 146 0.76 -11.38 -14.43
N LYS A 147 1.87 -11.96 -14.91
CA LYS A 147 3.02 -11.20 -15.43
C LYS A 147 2.64 -10.30 -16.62
N PRO A 148 2.06 -10.82 -17.73
CA PRO A 148 1.67 -9.98 -18.87
C PRO A 148 0.68 -8.89 -18.51
N LEU A 149 -0.33 -9.22 -17.69
CA LEU A 149 -1.36 -8.27 -17.29
C LEU A 149 -0.76 -7.12 -16.48
N LEU A 150 0.18 -7.40 -15.58
CA LEU A 150 0.90 -6.38 -14.82
C LEU A 150 1.69 -5.45 -15.75
N VAL A 151 2.43 -6.01 -16.72
CA VAL A 151 3.19 -5.21 -17.71
C VAL A 151 2.26 -4.31 -18.54
N ILE A 152 1.14 -4.84 -19.04
CA ILE A 152 0.17 -4.09 -19.84
C ILE A 152 -0.43 -2.94 -19.02
N VAL A 153 -0.83 -3.19 -17.78
CA VAL A 153 -1.41 -2.15 -16.91
C VAL A 153 -0.37 -1.09 -16.56
N CYS A 154 0.88 -1.47 -16.26
CA CYS A 154 1.96 -0.52 -16.01
C CYS A 154 2.24 0.36 -17.24
N LEU A 155 2.28 -0.22 -18.44
CA LEU A 155 2.44 0.54 -19.69
C LEU A 155 1.25 1.46 -19.94
N ALA A 156 0.03 0.97 -19.77
CA ALA A 156 -1.18 1.78 -19.92
C ALA A 156 -1.20 2.96 -18.94
N LEU A 157 -0.80 2.73 -17.68
CA LEU A 157 -0.71 3.78 -16.67
C LEU A 157 0.40 4.79 -17.01
N ALA A 158 1.57 4.32 -17.47
CA ALA A 158 2.66 5.19 -17.91
C ALA A 158 2.22 6.06 -19.09
N VAL A 159 1.57 5.48 -20.10
CA VAL A 159 1.00 6.22 -21.24
C VAL A 159 -0.05 7.22 -20.77
N LYS A 160 -0.96 6.82 -19.87
CA LYS A 160 -1.99 7.72 -19.32
C LYS A 160 -1.34 8.91 -18.60
N LEU A 161 -0.35 8.67 -17.75
CA LEU A 161 0.35 9.72 -17.02
C LEU A 161 1.12 10.65 -17.96
N LEU A 162 1.78 10.12 -18.99
CA LEU A 162 2.46 10.92 -20.01
C LEU A 162 1.49 11.73 -20.87
N ALA A 163 0.29 11.21 -21.15
CA ALA A 163 -0.76 11.89 -21.90
C ALA A 163 -1.50 12.95 -21.08
N ASP A 164 -1.40 12.94 -19.74
CA ASP A 164 -2.04 13.91 -18.86
C ASP A 164 -1.46 15.33 -19.08
N PRO A 165 -2.29 16.33 -19.44
CA PRO A 165 -1.83 17.71 -19.63
C PRO A 165 -1.20 18.35 -18.38
N ALA A 166 -1.53 17.86 -17.18
CA ALA A 166 -0.99 18.38 -15.93
C ALA A 166 0.37 17.76 -15.53
N ASN A 167 0.94 16.88 -16.36
CA ASN A 167 2.18 16.20 -16.02
C ASN A 167 3.38 17.18 -16.06
N PRO A 168 4.13 17.35 -14.95
CA PRO A 168 5.27 18.27 -14.89
C PRO A 168 6.38 17.93 -15.90
N LEU A 169 6.50 16.66 -16.34
CA LEU A 169 7.44 16.28 -17.40
C LEU A 169 7.01 16.80 -18.77
N ARG A 170 5.70 16.89 -19.03
CA ARG A 170 5.16 17.42 -20.27
C ARG A 170 5.36 18.94 -20.35
N ALA A 171 5.17 19.62 -19.21
CA ALA A 171 5.51 21.03 -19.05
C ALA A 171 7.02 21.32 -19.24
N LEU A 172 7.90 20.38 -18.87
CA LEU A 172 9.35 20.49 -19.05
C LEU A 172 9.80 20.25 -20.51
N ILE A 173 9.04 19.44 -21.26
CA ILE A 173 9.28 19.13 -22.68
C ILE A 173 8.60 20.18 -23.60
N GLY A 174 7.81 21.10 -23.05
CA GLY A 174 7.26 22.25 -23.76
C GLY A 174 6.09 21.93 -24.71
N VAL A 175 5.28 20.91 -24.40
CA VAL A 175 4.08 20.51 -25.18
C VAL A 175 2.82 20.49 -24.33
#